data_AF-A0A097KNA6-F1
#
_entry.id   AF-A0A097KNA6-F1
#
_cell.length_a   1.000
_cell.length_b   1.000
_cell.length_c   1.000
_cell.angle_alpha   90.00
_cell.angle_beta   90.00
_cell.angle_gamma   90.00
#
_symmetry.space_group_name_H-M   'P 1'
#
loop_
_entity.id
_entity.type
_entity.pdbx_description
1 polymer ?
#
loop_
_entity_poly.entity_id
_entity_poly.type
_entity_poly.pdbx_seq_one_letter_code
_entity_poly.pdbx_strand_id
1 'polypeptide(L)'
;MVKEILQNQFFFEPFFSAIDDIKKERRDNQFSKIKIEPFLSTLKRYSLHGIEQFLKSRLSSYQTQQSSFSSAKRSHQADNSLEPKYDLSQISVLQSFNTLLIIGQTSRQLQIIQQIVQEFIEIRGLILNREKIKIVHVSEGCDFFGWTFRKTEKGNLFWFISKSAQKQLKIKIREIIKKAGNKTPEKLNTELRKLLSDWFYYYYGADNIRYALKDCQQYIFHLLWKWAQKRHPRKSGNWIYKKYWKDGDEKKIFFLELKNFVLFY
;
A
#
# COMPACT_ATOMS: atom_id res chain seq x y z
N MET A 1 -25.36 6.45 -2.32
CA MET A 1 -24.39 7.35 -1.65
C MET A 1 -23.06 7.16 -2.33
N VAL A 2 -22.75 8.04 -3.29
CA VAL A 2 -21.46 8.07 -3.99
C VAL A 2 -20.39 8.27 -2.92
N LYS A 3 -19.33 7.47 -2.97
CA LYS A 3 -18.17 7.64 -2.12
C LYS A 3 -16.97 7.57 -3.04
N GLU A 4 -16.05 8.50 -2.84
CA GLU A 4 -14.82 8.59 -3.59
C GLU A 4 -13.63 8.58 -2.64
N ILE A 5 -12.48 8.16 -3.17
CA ILE A 5 -11.25 8.02 -2.40
C ILE A 5 -10.16 8.82 -3.07
N LEU A 6 -9.54 9.74 -2.33
CA LEU A 6 -8.30 10.38 -2.69
C LEU A 6 -7.14 9.65 -2.01
N GLN A 7 -6.20 9.16 -2.83
CA GLN A 7 -4.97 8.55 -2.35
C GLN A 7 -3.77 9.36 -2.81
N ASN A 8 -2.81 9.58 -1.91
CA ASN A 8 -1.55 10.24 -2.28
C ASN A 8 -0.35 9.75 -1.45
N GLN A 9 0.86 9.84 -2.02
CA GLN A 9 2.14 9.68 -1.34
C GLN A 9 2.92 11.00 -1.36
N PHE A 10 3.45 11.43 -0.22
CA PHE A 10 4.22 12.69 -0.07
C PHE A 10 5.73 12.49 -0.21
N PHE A 11 6.42 13.51 -0.70
CA PHE A 11 7.88 13.61 -0.73
C PHE A 11 8.36 14.70 0.22
N PHE A 12 9.41 14.40 0.97
CA PHE A 12 10.07 15.29 1.93
C PHE A 12 11.30 15.94 1.26
N GLU A 13 11.13 16.62 0.13
CA GLU A 13 12.28 17.17 -0.62
C GLU A 13 13.05 18.24 0.21
N PRO A 14 12.42 19.29 0.77
CA PRO A 14 13.10 20.32 1.59
C PRO A 14 13.66 19.84 2.95
N PHE A 15 13.00 18.88 3.61
CA PHE A 15 13.39 18.46 4.96
C PHE A 15 14.64 17.58 4.96
N PHE A 16 14.83 16.76 3.90
CA PHE A 16 16.02 15.92 3.79
C PHE A 16 17.25 16.68 3.30
N SER A 17 17.10 17.67 2.41
CA SER A 17 18.21 18.56 2.05
C SER A 17 18.70 19.34 3.28
N ALA A 18 17.79 19.88 4.10
CA ALA A 18 18.15 20.55 5.34
C ALA A 18 18.84 19.62 6.35
N ILE A 19 18.43 18.34 6.43
CA ILE A 19 19.12 17.34 7.26
C ILE A 19 20.51 17.00 6.71
N ASP A 20 20.67 16.92 5.40
CA ASP A 20 21.95 16.65 4.75
C ASP A 20 22.91 17.85 4.87
N ASP A 21 22.39 19.07 4.85
CA ASP A 21 23.14 20.30 5.12
C ASP A 21 23.52 20.41 6.61
N ILE A 22 22.61 20.07 7.54
CA ILE A 22 22.93 19.92 8.96
C ILE A 22 23.97 18.82 9.20
N LYS A 23 23.94 17.72 8.43
CA LYS A 23 24.97 16.67 8.49
C LYS A 23 26.32 17.15 7.94
N LYS A 24 26.34 18.09 6.99
CA LYS A 24 27.58 18.72 6.48
C LYS A 24 28.18 19.69 7.50
N GLU A 25 27.37 20.59 8.09
CA GLU A 25 27.82 21.52 9.17
C GLU A 25 28.28 20.78 10.44
N ARG A 26 27.75 19.58 10.70
CA ARG A 26 28.12 18.76 11.87
C ARG A 26 29.51 18.15 11.84
N ARG A 27 30.25 18.24 10.73
CA ARG A 27 31.65 17.78 10.70
C ARG A 27 32.58 18.66 11.53
N ASP A 28 32.18 19.89 11.84
CA ASP A 28 33.07 20.91 12.42
C ASP A 28 32.84 21.19 13.92
N ASN A 29 31.87 20.56 14.59
CA ASN A 29 31.53 20.86 15.99
C ASN A 29 31.52 19.61 16.91
N GLN A 30 32.19 19.71 18.07
CA GLN A 30 32.39 18.68 19.10
C GLN A 30 31.09 18.10 19.76
N PHE A 31 29.90 18.58 19.40
CA PHE A 31 28.60 18.08 19.91
C PHE A 31 28.06 16.87 19.10
N SER A 32 28.94 15.98 18.65
CA SER A 32 28.66 14.95 17.65
C SER A 32 28.16 13.61 18.22
N LYS A 33 27.04 13.56 18.96
CA LYS A 33 26.52 12.27 19.47
C LYS A 33 25.01 12.01 19.41
N ILE A 34 24.18 12.91 18.88
CA ILE A 34 22.76 12.60 18.71
C ILE A 34 22.51 12.15 17.26
N LYS A 35 22.38 10.82 17.06
CA LYS A 35 21.87 10.27 15.82
C LYS A 35 20.40 10.71 15.68
N ILE A 36 20.09 11.52 14.67
CA ILE A 36 18.71 11.94 14.36
C ILE A 36 17.92 10.80 13.72
N GLU A 37 18.59 9.85 13.08
CA GLU A 37 17.94 8.76 12.32
C GLU A 37 16.86 7.97 13.08
N PRO A 38 17.04 7.60 14.37
CA PRO A 38 16.01 6.94 15.15
C PRO A 38 14.72 7.77 15.31
N PHE A 39 14.82 9.10 15.26
CA PHE A 39 13.69 10.02 15.45
C PHE A 39 13.01 10.43 14.14
N LEU A 40 13.61 10.14 12.98
CA LEU A 40 13.06 10.53 11.67
C LEU A 40 11.63 10.02 11.46
N SER A 41 11.34 8.78 11.84
CA SER A 41 10.00 8.19 11.70
C SER A 41 8.98 8.92 12.57
N THR A 42 9.36 9.26 13.79
CA THR A 42 8.57 10.03 14.75
C THR A 42 8.32 11.45 14.24
N LEU A 43 9.37 12.15 13.78
CA LEU A 43 9.27 13.49 13.20
C LEU A 43 8.37 13.52 11.96
N LYS A 44 8.51 12.54 11.07
CA LYS A 44 7.60 12.38 9.92
C LYS A 44 6.15 12.23 10.36
N ARG A 45 5.89 11.40 11.38
CA ARG A 45 4.54 11.20 11.91
C ARG A 45 3.97 12.49 12.50
N TYR A 46 4.77 13.24 13.25
CA TYR A 46 4.36 14.54 13.83
C TYR A 46 4.17 15.62 12.79
N SER A 47 4.94 15.61 11.68
CA SER A 47 4.80 16.63 10.62
C SER A 47 3.38 16.68 10.06
N LEU A 48 2.73 15.52 9.89
CA LEU A 48 1.37 15.42 9.37
C LEU A 48 0.30 15.37 10.48
N HIS A 49 0.70 15.52 11.75
CA HIS A 49 -0.24 15.54 12.87
C HIS A 49 -1.19 16.74 12.75
N GLY A 50 -2.46 16.51 13.10
CA GLY A 50 -3.51 17.53 13.04
C GLY A 50 -4.12 17.75 11.66
N ILE A 51 -3.68 17.02 10.62
CA ILE A 51 -4.25 17.16 9.27
C ILE A 51 -5.76 16.93 9.22
N GLU A 52 -6.27 15.94 9.96
CA GLU A 52 -7.71 15.65 9.99
C GLU A 52 -8.51 16.80 10.63
N GLN A 53 -8.02 17.34 11.74
CA GLN A 53 -8.66 18.48 12.41
C GLN A 53 -8.62 19.73 11.53
N PHE A 54 -7.50 19.97 10.86
CA PHE A 54 -7.33 21.08 9.91
C PHE A 54 -8.29 20.97 8.72
N LEU A 55 -8.47 19.77 8.17
CA LEU A 55 -9.42 19.55 7.09
C LEU A 55 -10.85 19.79 7.55
N LYS A 56 -11.24 19.24 8.71
CA LYS A 56 -12.57 19.44 9.28
C LYS A 56 -12.88 20.92 9.52
N SER A 57 -11.95 21.68 10.12
CA SER A 57 -12.18 23.11 10.40
C SER A 57 -12.33 23.93 9.13
N ARG A 58 -11.46 23.71 8.13
CA ARG A 58 -11.53 24.42 6.84
C ARG A 58 -12.79 24.08 6.06
N LEU A 59 -13.19 22.81 6.00
CA LEU A 59 -14.40 22.39 5.28
C LEU A 59 -15.68 22.99 5.89
N SER A 60 -15.76 23.07 7.22
CA SER A 60 -16.86 23.76 7.90
C SER A 60 -16.92 25.24 7.54
N SER A 61 -15.78 25.94 7.47
CA SER A 61 -15.74 27.36 7.04
C SER A 61 -16.20 27.55 5.59
N TYR A 62 -15.84 26.64 4.69
CA TYR A 62 -16.32 26.66 3.29
C TYR A 62 -17.84 26.52 3.18
N GLN A 63 -18.47 25.67 4.01
CA GLN A 63 -19.93 25.54 4.03
C GLN A 63 -20.62 26.83 4.48
N THR A 64 -20.09 27.49 5.51
CA THR A 64 -20.64 28.76 6.03
C THR A 64 -20.55 29.90 5.02
N GLN A 65 -19.50 29.93 4.20
CA GLN A 65 -19.35 30.93 3.14
C GLN A 65 -20.30 30.66 1.95
N GLN A 66 -20.50 29.41 1.53
CA GLN A 66 -21.44 29.11 0.46
C GLN A 66 -22.90 29.41 0.85
N SER A 67 -23.28 29.14 2.11
CA SER A 67 -24.63 29.44 2.58
C SER A 67 -24.89 30.94 2.60
N SER A 68 -23.94 31.78 3.02
CA SER A 68 -24.08 33.24 3.02
C SER A 68 -24.11 33.86 1.62
N PHE A 69 -23.38 33.30 0.65
CA PHE A 69 -23.44 33.74 -0.75
C PHE A 69 -24.75 33.34 -1.45
N SER A 70 -25.34 32.18 -1.10
CA SER A 70 -26.61 31.73 -1.68
C SER A 70 -27.82 32.57 -1.27
N SER A 71 -27.76 33.25 -0.12
CA SER A 71 -28.79 34.19 0.33
C SER A 71 -28.74 35.54 -0.40
N ALA A 72 -27.59 35.92 -0.98
CA ALA A 72 -27.41 37.18 -1.70
C ALA A 72 -27.79 37.11 -3.19
N LYS A 73 -27.94 35.91 -3.77
CA LYS A 73 -28.24 35.68 -5.20
C LYS A 73 -29.70 35.30 -5.50
N ARG A 74 -30.66 35.70 -4.66
CA ARG A 74 -32.09 35.60 -4.97
C ARG A 74 -32.58 36.80 -5.77
N SER A 75 -32.04 36.98 -6.98
CA SER A 75 -32.75 37.67 -8.06
C SER A 75 -32.19 37.18 -9.39
N HIS A 76 -33.11 36.68 -10.22
CA HIS A 76 -32.93 36.23 -11.61
C HIS A 76 -32.41 34.81 -11.88
N GLN A 77 -33.35 34.05 -12.46
CA GLN A 77 -33.22 32.86 -13.31
C GLN A 77 -32.89 31.53 -12.64
N ALA A 78 -33.95 30.75 -12.44
CA ALA A 78 -33.93 29.36 -12.08
C ALA A 78 -33.59 28.51 -13.31
N ASP A 79 -32.40 27.93 -13.32
CA ASP A 79 -32.13 26.71 -14.06
C ASP A 79 -31.89 25.58 -13.05
N ASN A 80 -32.78 24.60 -13.07
CA ASN A 80 -32.85 23.49 -12.12
C ASN A 80 -31.76 22.46 -12.42
N SER A 81 -30.61 22.63 -11.78
CA SER A 81 -29.73 21.52 -11.41
C SER A 81 -29.30 21.71 -9.95
N LEU A 82 -30.26 21.48 -9.05
CA LEU A 82 -30.02 21.45 -7.61
C LEU A 82 -29.10 20.26 -7.30
N GLU A 83 -27.78 20.47 -7.36
CA GLU A 83 -26.82 19.57 -6.76
C GLU A 83 -27.23 19.35 -5.30
N PRO A 84 -27.30 18.10 -4.80
CA PRO A 84 -27.72 17.86 -3.43
C PRO A 84 -26.82 18.64 -2.47
N LYS A 85 -27.43 19.21 -1.42
CA LYS A 85 -26.73 19.98 -0.39
C LYS A 85 -25.91 19.00 0.47
N TYR A 86 -24.74 18.61 -0.03
CA TYR A 86 -23.87 17.63 0.63
C TYR A 86 -23.18 18.24 1.85
N ASP A 87 -23.08 17.46 2.91
CA ASP A 87 -22.30 17.84 4.08
C ASP A 87 -20.81 17.62 3.81
N LEU A 88 -20.11 18.69 3.41
CA LEU A 88 -18.67 18.71 3.13
C LEU A 88 -17.83 18.31 4.35
N SER A 89 -18.38 18.34 5.57
CA SER A 89 -17.66 17.97 6.79
C SER A 89 -17.51 16.45 6.98
N GLN A 90 -18.30 15.64 6.27
CA GLN A 90 -18.24 14.18 6.36
C GLN A 90 -17.08 13.61 5.55
N ILE A 91 -15.91 13.57 6.19
CA ILE A 91 -14.70 12.97 5.66
C ILE A 91 -14.12 11.95 6.63
N SER A 92 -13.47 10.92 6.10
CA SER A 92 -12.65 10.00 6.88
C SER A 92 -11.22 10.03 6.37
N VAL A 93 -10.26 10.24 7.26
CA VAL A 93 -8.84 10.37 6.91
C VAL A 93 -8.09 9.21 7.53
N LEU A 94 -7.36 8.46 6.71
CA LEU A 94 -6.42 7.45 7.15
C LEU A 94 -5.02 7.89 6.73
N GLN A 95 -4.15 8.06 7.71
CA GLN A 95 -2.76 8.46 7.52
C GLN A 95 -1.85 7.31 7.94
N SER A 96 -0.90 6.95 7.09
CA SER A 96 0.18 6.02 7.45
C SER A 96 1.48 6.42 6.77
N PHE A 97 2.51 6.66 7.59
CA PHE A 97 3.81 7.19 7.19
C PHE A 97 3.66 8.40 6.23
N ASN A 98 3.91 8.17 4.95
CA ASN A 98 3.89 9.19 3.90
C ASN A 98 2.68 9.05 2.97
N THR A 99 1.72 8.18 3.29
CA THR A 99 0.53 7.95 2.45
C THR A 99 -0.71 8.42 3.17
N LEU A 100 -1.54 9.18 2.47
CA LEU A 100 -2.84 9.65 2.94
C LEU A 100 -3.93 9.01 2.09
N LEU A 101 -4.97 8.53 2.76
CA LEU A 101 -6.20 8.05 2.15
C LEU A 101 -7.35 8.88 2.73
N ILE A 102 -8.04 9.61 1.88
CA ILE A 102 -9.19 10.42 2.27
C ILE A 102 -10.41 9.86 1.58
N ILE A 103 -11.45 9.57 2.37
CA ILE A 103 -12.73 9.11 1.87
C ILE A 103 -13.71 10.29 1.97
N GLY A 104 -14.29 10.65 0.84
CA GLY A 104 -15.30 11.71 0.71
C GLY A 104 -16.56 11.21 0.01
N GLN A 105 -17.51 12.10 -0.18
CA GLN A 105 -18.78 11.82 -0.85
C GLN A 105 -18.70 12.05 -2.37
N THR A 106 -17.97 13.08 -2.80
CA THR A 106 -17.89 13.48 -4.21
C THR A 106 -16.47 13.84 -4.65
N SER A 107 -16.21 13.71 -5.95
CA SER A 107 -14.95 14.10 -6.60
C SER A 107 -14.65 15.56 -6.39
N ARG A 108 -15.67 16.42 -6.52
CA ARG A 108 -15.55 17.85 -6.31
C ARG A 108 -15.08 18.16 -4.89
N GLN A 109 -15.65 17.49 -3.88
CA GLN A 109 -15.21 17.63 -2.49
C GLN A 109 -13.75 17.21 -2.34
N LEU A 110 -13.34 16.10 -2.96
CA LEU A 110 -11.96 15.63 -2.89
C LEU A 110 -10.95 16.53 -3.62
N GLN A 111 -11.35 17.17 -4.72
CA GLN A 111 -10.54 18.17 -5.43
C GLN A 111 -10.32 19.42 -4.56
N ILE A 112 -11.34 19.89 -3.85
CA ILE A 112 -11.19 20.98 -2.88
C ILE A 112 -10.26 20.55 -1.74
N ILE A 113 -10.46 19.35 -1.19
CA ILE A 113 -9.61 18.80 -0.13
C ILE A 113 -8.16 18.68 -0.62
N GLN A 114 -7.92 18.28 -1.86
CA GLN A 114 -6.58 18.21 -2.43
C GLN A 114 -5.85 19.55 -2.35
N GLN A 115 -6.54 20.66 -2.65
CA GLN A 115 -5.97 22.02 -2.54
C GLN A 115 -5.68 22.38 -1.08
N ILE A 116 -6.62 22.12 -0.16
CA ILE A 116 -6.44 22.39 1.27
C ILE A 116 -5.28 21.55 1.85
N VAL A 117 -5.15 20.29 1.43
CA VAL A 117 -4.03 19.41 1.82
C VAL A 117 -2.70 19.97 1.29
N GLN A 118 -2.66 20.47 0.05
CA GLN A 118 -1.46 21.11 -0.49
C GLN A 118 -1.03 22.29 0.40
N GLU A 119 -1.95 23.21 0.74
CA GLU A 119 -1.67 24.34 1.63
C GLU A 119 -1.13 23.90 2.99
N PHE A 120 -1.74 22.88 3.60
CA PHE A 120 -1.30 22.35 4.90
C PHE A 120 0.14 21.83 4.87
N ILE A 121 0.49 21.18 3.77
CA ILE A 121 1.73 20.43 3.63
C ILE A 121 2.88 21.33 3.12
N GLU A 122 2.59 22.34 2.30
CA GLU A 122 3.55 23.34 1.83
C GLU A 122 4.16 24.14 2.99
N ILE A 123 3.35 24.53 3.98
CA ILE A 123 3.83 25.23 5.20
C ILE A 123 4.88 24.39 5.94
N ARG A 124 4.82 23.06 5.80
CA ARG A 124 5.72 22.10 6.46
C ARG A 124 6.90 21.68 5.56
N GLY A 125 7.03 22.32 4.40
CA GLY A 125 8.06 22.01 3.42
C GLY A 125 7.95 20.60 2.84
N LEU A 126 6.74 20.06 2.67
CA LEU A 126 6.55 18.84 1.86
C LEU A 126 5.76 19.17 0.59
N ILE A 127 5.87 18.28 -0.39
CA ILE A 127 5.23 18.47 -1.70
C ILE A 127 4.41 17.21 -2.02
N LEU A 128 3.20 17.42 -2.52
CA LEU A 128 2.37 16.34 -3.05
C LEU A 128 2.97 15.79 -4.33
N ASN A 129 3.10 14.47 -4.45
CA ASN A 129 3.43 13.87 -5.74
C ASN A 129 2.17 13.80 -6.62
N ARG A 130 2.08 14.72 -7.58
CA ARG A 130 0.94 14.82 -8.51
C ARG A 130 0.70 13.55 -9.31
N GLU A 131 1.73 12.80 -9.69
CA GLU A 131 1.59 11.54 -10.45
C GLU A 131 0.94 10.42 -9.62
N LYS A 132 1.05 10.50 -8.29
CA LYS A 132 0.53 9.51 -7.37
C LYS A 132 -0.83 9.87 -6.79
N ILE A 133 -1.31 11.10 -7.03
CA ILE A 133 -2.66 11.51 -6.66
C ILE A 133 -3.65 10.77 -7.55
N LYS A 134 -4.55 10.03 -6.91
CA LYS A 134 -5.67 9.39 -7.60
C LYS A 134 -6.95 9.66 -6.85
N ILE A 135 -7.94 10.15 -7.58
CA ILE A 135 -9.33 10.21 -7.13
C ILE A 135 -10.04 9.08 -7.85
N VAL A 136 -10.53 8.11 -7.10
CA VAL A 136 -11.20 6.92 -7.63
C VAL A 136 -12.54 6.73 -6.95
N HIS A 137 -13.51 6.23 -7.70
CA HIS A 137 -14.79 5.83 -7.11
C HIS A 137 -14.62 4.53 -6.32
N VAL A 138 -15.28 4.41 -5.16
CA VAL A 138 -15.09 3.23 -4.28
C VAL A 138 -15.49 1.91 -4.96
N SER A 139 -16.34 1.94 -5.99
CA SER A 139 -16.72 0.75 -6.76
C SER A 139 -15.64 0.25 -7.73
N GLU A 140 -14.74 1.12 -8.18
CA GLU A 140 -13.61 0.76 -9.03
C GLU A 140 -12.51 0.08 -8.22
N GLY A 141 -12.33 0.57 -6.99
CA GLY A 141 -11.41 0.04 -6.00
C GLY A 141 -10.15 0.90 -5.83
N CYS A 142 -9.60 0.90 -4.62
CA CYS A 142 -8.45 1.71 -4.24
C CYS A 142 -7.35 0.85 -3.62
N ASP A 143 -6.11 1.01 -4.09
CA ASP A 143 -4.94 0.24 -3.66
C ASP A 143 -4.17 0.93 -2.54
N PHE A 144 -4.33 0.53 -1.28
CA PHE A 144 -3.63 1.10 -0.12
C PHE A 144 -2.77 0.05 0.61
N PHE A 145 -1.46 0.30 0.74
CA PHE A 145 -0.49 -0.62 1.37
C PHE A 145 -0.52 -2.08 0.85
N GLY A 146 -0.79 -2.24 -0.44
CA GLY A 146 -0.86 -3.57 -1.06
C GLY A 146 -2.21 -4.26 -0.91
N TRP A 147 -3.18 -3.62 -0.24
CA TRP A 147 -4.58 -4.01 -0.20
C TRP A 147 -5.38 -3.24 -1.23
N THR A 148 -6.30 -3.89 -1.93
CA THR A 148 -7.29 -3.26 -2.79
C THR A 148 -8.64 -3.27 -2.08
N PHE A 149 -9.15 -2.10 -1.71
CA PHE A 149 -10.46 -1.95 -1.10
C PHE A 149 -11.50 -1.63 -2.17
N ARG A 150 -12.61 -2.36 -2.20
CA ARG A 150 -13.69 -2.14 -3.17
C ARG A 150 -15.05 -2.29 -2.49
N LYS A 151 -15.96 -1.35 -2.76
CA LYS A 151 -17.37 -1.46 -2.32
C LYS A 151 -18.26 -1.69 -3.51
N THR A 152 -19.05 -2.76 -3.45
CA THR A 152 -20.07 -3.01 -4.48
C THR A 152 -21.21 -2.00 -4.36
N GLU A 153 -21.95 -1.81 -5.44
CA GLU A 153 -23.16 -0.97 -5.46
C GLU A 153 -24.20 -1.44 -4.44
N LYS A 154 -24.26 -2.75 -4.20
CA LYS A 154 -25.12 -3.38 -3.17
C LYS A 154 -24.68 -3.09 -1.73
N GLY A 155 -23.53 -2.45 -1.53
CA GLY A 155 -23.04 -2.04 -0.21
C GLY A 155 -21.97 -2.93 0.42
N ASN A 156 -21.70 -4.12 -0.14
CA ASN A 156 -20.71 -5.05 0.40
C ASN A 156 -19.29 -4.53 0.17
N LEU A 157 -18.48 -4.53 1.23
CA LEU A 157 -17.06 -4.16 1.21
C LEU A 157 -16.20 -5.41 1.06
N PHE A 158 -15.24 -5.35 0.14
CA PHE A 158 -14.24 -6.39 -0.07
C PHE A 158 -12.84 -5.79 0.02
N TRP A 159 -11.90 -6.60 0.50
CA TRP A 159 -10.49 -6.26 0.57
C TRP A 159 -9.65 -7.40 -0.01
N PHE A 160 -8.95 -7.07 -1.08
CA PHE A 160 -8.15 -8.01 -1.84
C PHE A 160 -6.66 -7.72 -1.68
N ILE A 161 -5.83 -8.71 -1.93
CA ILE A 161 -4.41 -8.50 -2.17
C ILE A 161 -4.25 -7.88 -3.55
N SER A 162 -3.65 -6.69 -3.62
CA SER A 162 -3.42 -5.98 -4.88
C SER A 162 -2.53 -6.77 -5.84
N LYS A 163 -2.75 -6.56 -7.15
CA LYS A 163 -1.92 -7.19 -8.19
C LYS A 163 -0.45 -6.78 -8.07
N SER A 164 -0.18 -5.54 -7.65
CA SER A 164 1.17 -5.02 -7.43
C SER A 164 1.88 -5.75 -6.28
N ALA A 165 1.20 -5.98 -5.16
CA ALA A 165 1.75 -6.74 -4.03
C ALA A 165 2.05 -8.20 -4.40
N GLN A 166 1.15 -8.86 -5.14
CA GLN A 166 1.40 -10.22 -5.65
C GLN A 166 2.60 -10.27 -6.60
N LYS A 167 2.73 -9.28 -7.49
CA LYS A 167 3.88 -9.16 -8.40
C LYS A 167 5.20 -8.96 -7.63
N GLN A 168 5.20 -8.12 -6.60
CA GLN A 168 6.38 -7.90 -5.75
C GLN A 168 6.82 -9.18 -5.03
N LEU A 169 5.87 -9.97 -4.52
CA LEU A 169 6.18 -11.28 -3.95
C LEU A 169 6.85 -12.19 -4.99
N LYS A 170 6.27 -12.30 -6.19
CA LYS A 170 6.83 -13.12 -7.29
C LYS A 170 8.24 -12.68 -7.71
N ILE A 171 8.55 -11.39 -7.63
CA ILE A 171 9.89 -10.84 -7.87
C ILE A 171 10.85 -11.32 -6.78
N LYS A 172 10.51 -11.15 -5.50
CA LYS A 172 11.33 -11.60 -4.37
C LYS A 172 11.61 -13.10 -4.41
N ILE A 173 10.58 -13.91 -4.67
CA ILE A 173 10.71 -15.37 -4.84
C ILE A 173 11.70 -15.71 -5.95
N ARG A 174 11.57 -15.05 -7.11
CA ARG A 174 12.47 -15.26 -8.25
C ARG A 174 13.91 -14.91 -7.88
N GLU A 175 14.12 -13.83 -7.15
CA GLU A 175 15.46 -13.42 -6.70
C GLU A 175 16.06 -14.43 -5.73
N ILE A 176 15.29 -14.93 -4.76
CA ILE A 176 15.73 -15.99 -3.83
C ILE A 176 16.16 -17.23 -4.61
N ILE A 177 15.33 -17.72 -5.53
CA ILE A 177 15.62 -18.93 -6.30
C ILE A 177 16.80 -18.72 -7.26
N LYS A 178 16.92 -17.54 -7.89
CA LYS A 178 18.06 -17.22 -8.76
C LYS A 178 19.38 -17.18 -7.97
N LYS A 179 19.37 -16.59 -6.77
CA LYS A 179 20.54 -16.53 -5.87
C LYS A 179 20.82 -17.87 -5.18
N ALA A 180 19.94 -18.85 -5.32
CA ALA A 180 20.09 -20.13 -4.64
C ALA A 180 21.34 -20.89 -5.09
N GLY A 181 21.75 -20.81 -6.37
CA GLY A 181 22.97 -21.48 -6.85
C GLY A 181 23.09 -22.93 -6.35
N ASN A 182 24.16 -23.21 -5.59
CA ASN A 182 24.46 -24.51 -4.99
C ASN A 182 23.83 -24.75 -3.60
N LYS A 183 23.03 -23.81 -3.05
CA LYS A 183 22.39 -23.93 -1.73
C LYS A 183 21.70 -25.28 -1.58
N THR A 184 21.70 -25.83 -0.36
CA THR A 184 20.97 -27.06 -0.08
C THR A 184 19.46 -26.81 -0.27
N PRO A 185 18.70 -27.82 -0.71
CA PRO A 185 17.26 -27.70 -0.91
C PRO A 185 16.53 -27.22 0.35
N GLU A 186 16.97 -27.69 1.52
CA GLU A 186 16.43 -27.31 2.83
C GLU A 186 16.63 -25.82 3.15
N LYS A 187 17.84 -25.27 2.91
CA LYS A 187 18.11 -23.85 3.13
C LYS A 187 17.26 -22.97 2.21
N LEU A 188 17.12 -23.38 0.95
CA LEU A 188 16.25 -22.70 -0.01
C LEU A 188 14.79 -22.75 0.46
N ASN A 189 14.32 -23.92 0.93
CA ASN A 189 12.98 -24.08 1.46
C ASN A 189 12.74 -23.17 2.67
N THR A 190 13.67 -23.11 3.63
CA THR A 190 13.55 -22.24 4.81
C THR A 190 13.46 -20.75 4.44
N GLU A 191 14.25 -20.28 3.48
CA GLU A 191 14.18 -18.90 2.98
C GLU A 191 12.83 -18.59 2.34
N LEU A 192 12.32 -19.51 1.50
CA LEU A 192 11.01 -19.37 0.87
C LEU A 192 9.88 -19.40 1.91
N ARG A 193 9.93 -20.34 2.85
CA ARG A 193 8.95 -20.48 3.93
C ARG A 193 8.84 -19.20 4.75
N LYS A 194 9.97 -18.61 5.16
CA LYS A 194 9.97 -17.34 5.92
C LYS A 194 9.26 -16.23 5.15
N LEU A 195 9.66 -16.01 3.89
CA LEU A 195 9.05 -14.97 3.05
C LEU A 195 7.55 -15.19 2.84
N LEU A 196 7.15 -16.43 2.56
CA LEU A 196 5.75 -16.78 2.30
C LEU A 196 4.89 -16.70 3.56
N SER A 197 5.41 -17.13 4.71
CA SER A 197 4.73 -17.00 5.99
C SER A 197 4.49 -15.54 6.34
N ASP A 198 5.53 -14.69 6.29
CA ASP A 198 5.40 -13.27 6.60
C ASP A 198 4.35 -12.60 5.70
N TRP A 199 4.38 -12.91 4.41
CA TRP A 199 3.41 -12.40 3.44
C TRP A 199 1.99 -12.93 3.69
N PHE A 200 1.85 -14.21 3.99
CA PHE A 200 0.56 -14.83 4.30
C PHE A 200 -0.08 -14.24 5.55
N TYR A 201 0.67 -14.10 6.64
CA TYR A 201 0.13 -13.54 7.87
C TYR A 201 -0.28 -12.08 7.70
N TYR A 202 0.48 -11.31 6.91
CA TYR A 202 0.08 -9.95 6.57
C TYR A 202 -1.26 -9.91 5.84
N TYR A 203 -1.48 -10.80 4.87
CA TYR A 203 -2.70 -10.81 4.02
C TYR A 203 -3.76 -11.85 4.42
N TYR A 204 -3.68 -12.46 5.61
CA TYR A 204 -4.48 -13.64 5.98
C TYR A 204 -5.99 -13.41 5.84
N GLY A 205 -6.46 -12.19 6.12
CA GLY A 205 -7.86 -11.82 6.04
C GLY A 205 -8.37 -11.50 4.63
N ALA A 206 -7.53 -11.52 3.58
CA ALA A 206 -7.94 -11.08 2.24
C ALA A 206 -8.94 -12.03 1.57
N ASP A 207 -9.95 -11.46 0.91
CA ASP A 207 -11.01 -12.22 0.24
C ASP A 207 -10.46 -13.13 -0.88
N ASN A 208 -9.38 -12.71 -1.54
CA ASN A 208 -8.72 -13.47 -2.61
C ASN A 208 -7.50 -14.28 -2.15
N ILE A 209 -7.27 -14.47 -0.84
CA ILE A 209 -6.08 -15.17 -0.33
C ILE A 209 -5.92 -16.56 -0.94
N ARG A 210 -7.01 -17.32 -1.09
CA ARG A 210 -7.00 -18.66 -1.68
C ARG A 210 -6.47 -18.66 -3.12
N TYR A 211 -6.96 -17.73 -3.93
CA TYR A 211 -6.55 -17.60 -5.32
C TYR A 211 -5.11 -17.12 -5.45
N ALA A 212 -4.72 -16.13 -4.63
CA ALA A 212 -3.37 -15.58 -4.64
C ALA A 212 -2.33 -16.63 -4.20
N LEU A 213 -2.65 -17.44 -3.18
CA LEU A 213 -1.79 -18.54 -2.75
C LEU A 213 -1.65 -19.63 -3.82
N LYS A 214 -2.73 -20.01 -4.49
CA LYS A 214 -2.70 -21.00 -5.58
C LYS A 214 -1.83 -20.54 -6.76
N ASP A 215 -2.00 -19.30 -7.20
CA ASP A 215 -1.19 -18.69 -8.26
C ASP A 215 0.29 -18.59 -7.85
N CYS A 216 0.55 -18.21 -6.59
CA CYS A 216 1.90 -18.17 -6.04
C CYS A 216 2.55 -19.57 -6.01
N GLN A 217 1.82 -20.59 -5.55
CA GLN A 217 2.28 -21.98 -5.48
C GLN A 217 2.68 -22.50 -6.87
N GLN A 218 1.83 -22.29 -7.88
CA GLN A 218 2.14 -22.68 -9.27
C GLN A 218 3.41 -21.98 -9.79
N TYR A 219 3.55 -20.68 -9.48
CA TYR A 219 4.71 -19.91 -9.89
C TYR A 219 6.01 -20.38 -9.21
N ILE A 220 5.97 -20.68 -7.91
CA ILE A 220 7.13 -21.21 -7.18
C ILE A 220 7.52 -22.59 -7.75
N PHE A 221 6.55 -23.48 -7.96
CA PHE A 221 6.80 -24.81 -8.52
C PHE A 221 7.54 -24.74 -9.86
N HIS A 222 7.10 -23.87 -10.77
CA HIS A 222 7.76 -23.70 -12.06
C HIS A 222 9.23 -23.23 -11.92
N LEU A 223 9.50 -22.32 -10.99
CA LEU A 223 10.85 -21.83 -10.75
C LEU A 223 11.75 -22.89 -10.09
N LEU A 224 11.21 -23.61 -9.10
CA LEU A 224 11.93 -24.69 -8.43
C LEU A 224 12.18 -25.88 -9.37
N TRP A 225 11.22 -26.20 -10.25
CA TRP A 225 11.38 -27.22 -11.27
C TRP A 225 12.56 -26.89 -12.20
N LYS A 226 12.62 -25.66 -12.72
CA LYS A 226 13.75 -25.20 -13.53
C LYS A 226 15.07 -25.21 -12.77
N TRP A 227 15.06 -24.82 -11.50
CA TRP A 227 16.25 -24.89 -10.65
C TRP A 227 16.72 -26.34 -10.45
N ALA A 228 15.81 -27.28 -10.21
CA ALA A 228 16.11 -28.69 -10.02
C ALA A 228 16.62 -29.36 -11.32
N GLN A 229 16.03 -29.05 -12.47
CA GLN A 229 16.51 -29.50 -13.78
C GLN A 229 17.94 -29.03 -14.07
N LYS A 230 18.25 -27.76 -13.78
CA LYS A 230 19.61 -27.22 -13.93
C LYS A 230 20.63 -27.91 -13.03
N ARG A 231 20.22 -28.34 -11.84
CA ARG A 231 21.08 -29.05 -10.90
C ARG A 231 21.35 -30.49 -11.32
N HIS A 232 20.45 -31.11 -12.07
CA HIS A 232 20.53 -32.51 -12.48
C HIS A 232 20.34 -32.69 -14.00
N PRO A 233 21.26 -32.18 -14.83
CA PRO A 233 21.10 -32.18 -16.29
C PRO A 233 21.04 -33.59 -16.90
N ARG A 234 21.57 -34.61 -16.20
CA ARG A 234 21.61 -36.02 -16.64
C ARG A 234 20.49 -36.89 -16.07
N LYS A 235 19.56 -36.33 -15.29
CA LYS A 235 18.49 -37.11 -14.64
C LYS A 235 17.15 -36.83 -15.31
N SER A 236 16.30 -37.85 -15.38
CA SER A 236 14.95 -37.71 -15.93
C SER A 236 14.06 -36.86 -15.02
N GLY A 237 13.03 -36.23 -15.61
CA GLY A 237 12.05 -35.46 -14.85
C GLY A 237 11.38 -36.28 -13.74
N ASN A 238 11.08 -37.56 -14.00
CA ASN A 238 10.53 -38.47 -13.00
C ASN A 238 11.45 -38.66 -11.79
N TRP A 239 12.76 -38.75 -12.01
CA TRP A 239 13.73 -38.84 -10.92
C TRP A 239 13.78 -37.54 -10.11
N ILE A 240 13.74 -36.38 -10.78
CA ILE A 240 13.72 -35.07 -10.13
C ILE A 240 12.46 -34.92 -9.27
N TYR A 241 11.29 -35.26 -9.82
CA TYR A 241 10.02 -35.23 -9.09
C TYR A 241 10.05 -36.12 -7.86
N LYS A 242 10.55 -37.35 -8.01
CA LYS A 242 10.73 -38.30 -6.90
C LYS A 242 11.75 -37.87 -5.85
N LYS A 243 12.70 -36.99 -6.19
CA LYS A 243 13.72 -36.55 -5.24
C LYS A 243 13.26 -35.38 -4.36
N TYR A 244 12.39 -34.53 -4.90
CA TYR A 244 12.07 -33.22 -4.27
C TYR A 244 10.60 -33.07 -3.87
N TRP A 245 9.68 -33.72 -4.60
CA TRP A 245 8.22 -33.50 -4.47
C TRP A 245 7.41 -34.74 -4.08
N LYS A 246 8.03 -35.92 -4.15
CA LYS A 246 7.45 -37.18 -3.69
C LYS A 246 8.48 -37.79 -2.74
N ASP A 247 8.06 -38.36 -1.62
CA ASP A 247 8.76 -39.54 -1.15
C ASP A 247 7.81 -40.44 -0.38
N GLY A 248 8.00 -41.74 -0.58
CA GLY A 248 7.13 -42.79 -0.07
C GLY A 248 7.30 -42.97 1.44
N ASP A 249 6.66 -42.08 2.19
CA ASP A 249 6.45 -42.12 3.64
C ASP A 249 7.33 -41.18 4.48
N GLU A 250 7.40 -39.86 4.20
CA GLU A 250 7.14 -38.84 5.26
C GLU A 250 7.53 -37.38 4.96
N LYS A 251 8.48 -37.05 4.06
CA LYS A 251 8.90 -35.63 3.93
C LYS A 251 9.12 -35.15 2.50
N LYS A 252 8.17 -34.34 2.02
CA LYS A 252 8.38 -33.47 0.87
C LYS A 252 9.41 -32.40 1.25
N ILE A 253 10.37 -32.09 0.37
CA ILE A 253 11.38 -31.08 0.68
C ILE A 253 10.78 -29.67 0.58
N PHE A 254 9.93 -29.45 -0.42
CA PHE A 254 9.29 -28.18 -0.69
C PHE A 254 7.82 -28.24 -0.30
N PHE A 255 7.53 -27.73 0.89
CA PHE A 255 6.18 -27.57 1.39
C PHE A 255 6.15 -26.48 2.47
N LEU A 256 5.00 -25.86 2.62
CA LEU A 256 4.73 -24.92 3.70
C LEU A 256 3.33 -25.15 4.25
N GLU A 257 3.27 -25.48 5.52
CA GLU A 257 2.04 -25.46 6.29
C GLU A 257 1.83 -24.08 6.88
N LEU A 258 0.63 -23.55 6.67
CA LEU A 258 0.13 -22.27 7.13
C LEU A 258 -1.21 -22.50 7.86
N LYS A 259 -1.72 -21.48 8.54
CA LYS A 259 -3.01 -21.58 9.22
C LYS A 259 -4.12 -21.91 8.22
N ASN A 260 -4.68 -23.12 8.28
CA ASN A 260 -5.73 -23.63 7.37
C ASN A 260 -5.31 -23.80 5.89
N PHE A 261 -4.01 -23.68 5.57
CA PHE A 261 -3.52 -23.85 4.19
C PHE A 261 -2.26 -24.69 4.17
N VAL A 262 -2.12 -25.56 3.18
CA VAL A 262 -0.88 -26.27 2.91
C VAL A 262 -0.47 -25.98 1.48
N LEU A 263 0.70 -25.38 1.29
CA LEU A 263 1.28 -25.09 -0.01
C LEU A 263 2.26 -26.19 -0.38
N PHE A 264 1.99 -26.87 -1.48
CA PHE A 264 2.92 -27.81 -2.12
C PHE A 264 3.43 -27.16 -3.40
N TYR A 265 4.58 -26.51 -3.30
CA TYR A 265 5.28 -25.90 -4.43
C TYR A 265 6.48 -26.72 -4.82
#